data_AF-A0A1C6Y7G1-F1
#
_entry.id   AF-A0A1C6Y7G1-F1
#
_cell.length_a   1.000
_cell.length_b   1.000
_cell.length_c   1.000
_cell.angle_alpha   90.00
_cell.angle_beta   90.00
_cell.angle_gamma   90.00
#
_symmetry.space_group_name_H-M   'P 1'
#
loop_
_entity.id
_entity.type
_entity.pdbx_description
1 polymer ?
#
loop_
_entity_poly.entity_id
_entity_poly.type
_entity_poly.pdbx_seq_one_letter_code
_entity_poly.pdbx_strand_id
1 'polypeptide(L)'
;MAEENNEKAVENEDSDKSLTDMGKENVASEKTIENDQGMTNELLQKRFECLNNTIENMNIHFNNILKDNEEKYILAFNTYMYDVQKEIRILKKIVKQEKIKQLKDEKVKKLQKELKWYINECLRLDNFSEFLKKEAEKWKRNSELMKNHMIYLEEKLSKTYEKFIKKGSLKKEVSKIQNEKKENINNLTSMNESYTKESISIKQEEKPKDEKNGHETKLKHNEKENDKIYKELDYKIKNLEKKLKKQITLNCSLQQKLTKHYIEKSKYEKLFEDCVQQIKKDLGKLSMSNDKEKYIDENFSSLINESKFSYFTKEDKKRLLISFFSSNDLINLMKKQVFSKEQESFNLKQKNSYPSTRITNQKLSDISPFIL
;
A
#
# COMPACT_ATOMS: atom_id res chain seq x y z
N MET A 1 -1.34 41.63 16.94
CA MET A 1 -0.77 42.12 18.21
C MET A 1 0.72 42.12 18.02
N ALA A 2 1.33 43.31 17.94
CA ALA A 2 2.74 43.56 17.58
C ALA A 2 3.15 43.04 16.17
N GLU A 3 3.97 43.67 15.34
CA GLU A 3 5.04 44.69 15.55
C GLU A 3 6.31 44.07 16.19
N GLU A 4 7.53 44.50 15.87
CA GLU A 4 7.96 45.75 15.22
C GLU A 4 8.85 45.52 13.98
N ASN A 5 9.02 46.58 13.17
CA ASN A 5 10.10 46.70 12.20
C ASN A 5 11.41 47.10 12.91
N ASN A 6 12.56 46.99 12.25
CA ASN A 6 13.71 47.85 12.54
C ASN A 6 14.61 48.01 11.30
N GLU A 7 14.56 49.17 10.67
CA GLU A 7 15.56 49.63 9.71
C GLU A 7 16.79 50.16 10.48
N LYS A 8 17.98 50.05 9.90
CA LYS A 8 19.12 50.90 10.28
C LYS A 8 19.93 51.32 9.06
N ALA A 9 19.81 52.60 8.73
CA ALA A 9 20.79 53.32 7.93
C ALA A 9 21.76 54.06 8.87
N VAL A 10 23.04 54.05 8.51
CA VAL A 10 24.13 54.94 8.95
C VAL A 10 25.04 55.00 7.72
N GLU A 11 24.96 56.03 6.89
CA GLU A 11 25.59 57.36 7.04
C GLU A 11 27.13 57.34 6.97
N ASN A 12 27.62 57.99 5.91
CA ASN A 12 28.76 58.90 5.82
C ASN A 12 30.15 58.44 6.30
N GLU A 13 31.11 58.51 5.37
CA GLU A 13 32.31 59.32 5.60
C GLU A 13 32.82 59.91 4.28
N ASP A 14 33.01 61.23 4.22
CA ASP A 14 33.48 61.96 3.05
C ASP A 14 35.01 61.98 2.96
N SER A 15 35.56 61.99 1.75
CA SER A 15 36.96 62.40 1.53
C SER A 15 37.20 63.09 0.19
N ASP A 16 36.27 63.94 -0.24
CA ASP A 16 36.56 64.87 -1.34
C ASP A 16 37.53 65.96 -0.85
N LYS A 17 38.66 66.13 -1.54
CA LYS A 17 39.73 67.06 -1.13
C LYS A 17 40.22 67.89 -2.31
N SER A 18 39.55 69.01 -2.49
CA SER A 18 40.02 70.12 -3.30
C SER A 18 41.35 70.67 -2.78
N LEU A 19 42.19 71.17 -3.69
CA LEU A 19 43.30 72.07 -3.35
C LEU A 19 43.38 73.21 -4.37
N THR A 20 42.88 74.36 -3.96
CA THR A 20 42.92 75.65 -4.66
C THR A 20 43.12 76.75 -3.62
N ASP A 21 43.55 77.95 -4.05
CA ASP A 21 43.78 79.15 -3.20
C ASP A 21 45.10 79.12 -2.38
N MET A 22 45.83 80.22 -2.12
CA MET A 22 46.24 81.36 -2.98
C MET A 22 47.43 82.11 -2.34
N GLY A 23 47.92 83.17 -3.01
CA GLY A 23 48.89 84.16 -2.47
C GLY A 23 50.30 83.95 -3.01
N LYS A 24 50.99 84.87 -3.70
CA LYS A 24 51.12 86.36 -3.68
C LYS A 24 52.07 86.94 -2.62
N GLU A 25 53.36 86.91 -2.95
CA GLU A 25 54.37 87.95 -2.70
C GLU A 25 55.61 87.57 -3.55
N ASN A 26 56.43 88.44 -4.14
CA ASN A 26 56.63 89.89 -3.98
C ASN A 26 56.66 90.64 -5.33
N VAL A 27 56.44 91.96 -5.29
CA VAL A 27 56.71 92.88 -6.41
C VAL A 27 57.67 93.98 -5.94
N ALA A 28 58.95 93.89 -6.33
CA ALA A 28 59.89 95.02 -6.44
C ALA A 28 61.27 94.57 -6.92
N SER A 29 61.66 94.92 -8.16
CA SER A 29 63.03 95.33 -8.57
C SER A 29 63.13 95.48 -10.09
N GLU A 30 62.80 96.66 -10.61
CA GLU A 30 63.18 97.03 -11.97
C GLU A 30 64.70 97.26 -12.05
N LYS A 31 65.42 96.39 -12.79
CA LYS A 31 66.67 96.69 -13.50
C LYS A 31 67.13 95.49 -14.35
N THR A 32 67.97 95.76 -15.34
CA THR A 32 68.61 94.77 -16.24
C THR A 32 67.71 94.22 -17.36
N ILE A 33 67.08 95.14 -18.11
CA ILE A 33 66.68 94.86 -19.50
C ILE A 33 67.97 94.55 -20.28
N GLU A 34 68.22 93.27 -20.55
CA GLU A 34 69.04 92.69 -21.66
C GLU A 34 69.36 91.20 -21.40
N ASN A 35 69.34 90.72 -20.14
CA ASN A 35 69.57 89.31 -19.81
C ASN A 35 68.28 88.46 -19.64
N ASP A 36 67.12 89.10 -19.53
CA ASP A 36 65.85 88.44 -19.14
C ASP A 36 65.34 87.43 -20.19
N GLN A 37 65.70 87.62 -21.46
CA GLN A 37 65.37 86.68 -22.54
C GLN A 37 66.11 85.33 -22.42
N GLY A 38 67.22 85.24 -21.68
CA GLY A 38 67.88 83.96 -21.42
C GLY A 38 67.10 83.10 -20.42
N MET A 39 66.79 83.70 -19.26
CA MET A 39 66.16 82.99 -18.14
C MET A 39 64.71 82.59 -18.46
N THR A 40 63.96 83.44 -19.19
CA THR A 40 62.62 83.11 -19.69
C THR A 40 62.63 81.97 -20.72
N ASN A 41 63.63 81.92 -21.62
CA ASN A 41 63.76 80.79 -22.57
C ASN A 41 64.15 79.48 -21.87
N GLU A 42 65.04 79.49 -20.87
CA GLU A 42 65.38 78.28 -20.12
C GLU A 42 64.17 77.72 -19.36
N LEU A 43 63.34 78.60 -18.78
CA LEU A 43 62.10 78.24 -18.09
C LEU A 43 61.02 77.74 -19.07
N LEU A 44 60.95 78.32 -20.27
CA LEU A 44 60.11 77.84 -21.38
C LEU A 44 60.56 76.46 -21.88
N GLN A 45 61.86 76.24 -22.04
CA GLN A 45 62.43 74.96 -22.47
C GLN A 45 62.18 73.86 -21.44
N LYS A 46 62.36 74.13 -20.14
CA LYS A 46 61.99 73.20 -19.06
C LYS A 46 60.49 72.89 -19.04
N ARG A 47 59.62 73.86 -19.39
CA ARG A 47 58.17 73.61 -19.56
C ARG A 47 57.87 72.73 -20.79
N PHE A 48 58.53 72.94 -21.93
CA PHE A 48 58.41 72.07 -23.10
C PHE A 48 58.94 70.66 -22.84
N GLU A 49 60.05 70.53 -22.13
CA GLU A 49 60.63 69.24 -21.76
C GLU A 49 59.73 68.49 -20.75
N CYS A 50 59.17 69.20 -19.77
CA CYS A 50 58.15 68.64 -18.88
C CYS A 50 56.88 68.22 -19.63
N LEU A 51 56.43 69.01 -20.62
CA LEU A 51 55.27 68.70 -21.46
C LEU A 51 55.54 67.47 -22.36
N ASN A 52 56.70 67.40 -23.02
CA ASN A 52 57.07 66.26 -23.85
C ASN A 52 57.21 64.98 -23.01
N ASN A 53 57.88 65.04 -21.86
CA ASN A 53 57.93 63.92 -20.90
C ASN A 53 56.51 63.51 -20.46
N THR A 54 55.59 64.46 -20.26
CA THR A 54 54.19 64.15 -19.92
C THR A 54 53.48 63.45 -21.09
N ILE A 55 53.62 63.95 -22.32
CA ILE A 55 53.02 63.37 -23.53
C ILE A 55 53.54 61.95 -23.80
N GLU A 56 54.84 61.73 -23.64
CA GLU A 56 55.47 60.41 -23.81
C GLU A 56 55.01 59.42 -22.73
N ASN A 57 54.94 59.86 -21.47
CA ASN A 57 54.45 59.03 -20.37
C ASN A 57 52.91 58.87 -20.34
N MET A 58 52.12 59.72 -21.02
CA MET A 58 50.65 59.60 -21.07
C MET A 58 50.20 58.26 -21.64
N ASN A 59 50.90 57.72 -22.64
CA ASN A 59 50.60 56.40 -23.20
C ASN A 59 50.86 55.29 -22.15
N ILE A 60 51.95 55.38 -21.40
CA ILE A 60 52.28 54.43 -20.32
C ILE A 60 51.22 54.51 -19.20
N HIS A 61 50.85 55.73 -18.79
CA HIS A 61 49.83 55.98 -17.77
C HIS A 61 48.45 55.44 -18.20
N PHE A 62 48.05 55.64 -19.46
CA PHE A 62 46.79 55.11 -19.99
C PHE A 62 46.75 53.58 -20.04
N ASN A 63 47.84 52.94 -20.49
CA ASN A 63 47.93 51.47 -20.47
C ASN A 63 47.94 50.91 -19.03
N ASN A 64 48.59 51.60 -18.08
CA ASN A 64 48.53 51.23 -16.66
C ASN A 64 47.11 51.34 -16.09
N ILE A 65 46.38 52.41 -16.42
CA ILE A 65 44.97 52.58 -16.03
C ILE A 65 44.09 51.50 -16.65
N LEU A 66 44.26 51.16 -17.94
CA LEU A 66 43.51 50.06 -18.57
C LEU A 66 43.76 48.74 -17.83
N LYS A 67 45.02 48.38 -17.59
CA LYS A 67 45.40 47.14 -16.89
C LYS A 67 44.85 47.07 -15.46
N ASP A 68 44.94 48.16 -14.70
CA ASP A 68 44.39 48.26 -13.34
C ASP A 68 42.86 48.15 -13.32
N ASN A 69 42.16 48.68 -14.33
CA ASN A 69 40.72 48.45 -14.51
C ASN A 69 40.41 47.00 -14.90
N GLU A 70 41.14 46.40 -15.84
CA GLU A 70 40.97 44.99 -16.23
C GLU A 70 41.15 44.06 -15.02
N GLU A 71 42.20 44.27 -14.21
CA GLU A 71 42.44 43.49 -12.99
C GLU A 71 41.29 43.64 -11.97
N LYS A 72 40.75 44.86 -11.80
CA LYS A 72 39.57 45.11 -10.95
C LYS A 72 38.30 44.43 -11.48
N TYR A 73 38.04 44.49 -12.78
CA TYR A 73 36.89 43.79 -13.39
C TYR A 73 37.01 42.27 -13.26
N ILE A 74 38.20 41.72 -13.49
CA ILE A 74 38.49 40.29 -13.32
C ILE A 74 38.30 39.87 -11.85
N LEU A 75 38.79 40.67 -10.89
CA LEU A 75 38.63 40.41 -9.46
C LEU A 75 37.15 40.46 -9.04
N ALA A 76 36.41 41.48 -9.44
CA ALA A 76 34.98 41.61 -9.13
C ALA A 76 34.16 40.45 -9.73
N PHE A 77 34.42 40.08 -10.99
CA PHE A 77 33.80 38.93 -11.64
C PHE A 77 34.13 37.61 -10.93
N ASN A 78 35.40 37.38 -10.57
CA ASN A 78 35.82 36.17 -9.86
C ASN A 78 35.17 36.05 -8.48
N THR A 79 35.04 37.17 -7.74
CA THR A 79 34.31 37.20 -6.45
C THR A 79 32.84 36.86 -6.64
N TYR A 80 32.15 37.52 -7.57
CA TYR A 80 30.74 37.22 -7.88
C TYR A 80 30.55 35.75 -8.29
N MET A 81 31.42 35.22 -9.16
CA MET A 81 31.37 33.82 -9.59
C MET A 81 31.65 32.84 -8.45
N TYR A 82 32.47 33.19 -7.46
CA TYR A 82 32.66 32.39 -6.25
C TYR A 82 31.37 32.34 -5.41
N ASP A 83 30.71 33.48 -5.21
CA ASP A 83 29.46 33.52 -4.45
C ASP A 83 28.31 32.81 -5.16
N VAL A 84 28.16 32.96 -6.49
CA VAL A 84 27.22 32.15 -7.29
C VAL A 84 27.50 30.65 -7.15
N GLN A 85 28.77 30.21 -7.17
CA GLN A 85 29.11 28.80 -6.93
C GLN A 85 28.79 28.33 -5.50
N LYS A 86 28.97 29.20 -4.50
CA LYS A 86 28.67 28.96 -3.08
C LYS A 86 27.15 28.86 -2.85
N GLU A 87 26.35 29.74 -3.45
CA GLU A 87 24.89 29.67 -3.45
C GLU A 87 24.38 28.40 -4.15
N ILE A 88 24.86 28.10 -5.35
CA ILE A 88 24.52 26.85 -6.06
C ILE A 88 24.84 25.62 -5.20
N ARG A 89 25.94 25.65 -4.42
CA ARG A 89 26.33 24.59 -3.48
C ARG A 89 25.39 24.51 -2.27
N ILE A 90 24.83 25.63 -1.80
CA ILE A 90 23.84 25.70 -0.72
C ILE A 90 22.47 25.22 -1.21
N LEU A 91 21.96 25.73 -2.34
CA LEU A 91 20.70 25.29 -2.94
C LEU A 91 20.73 23.77 -3.22
N LYS A 92 21.84 23.22 -3.73
CA LYS A 92 22.02 21.77 -3.91
C LYS A 92 22.02 20.97 -2.59
N LYS A 93 22.32 21.56 -1.44
CA LYS A 93 22.13 20.93 -0.11
C LYS A 93 20.66 20.99 0.31
N ILE A 94 20.01 22.16 0.18
CA ILE A 94 18.60 22.36 0.54
C ILE A 94 17.69 21.40 -0.26
N VAL A 95 17.86 21.32 -1.58
CA VAL A 95 17.09 20.39 -2.45
C VAL A 95 17.28 18.92 -2.05
N LYS A 96 18.49 18.52 -1.60
CA LYS A 96 18.74 17.16 -1.08
C LYS A 96 18.03 16.94 0.26
N GLN A 97 18.06 17.91 1.17
CA GLN A 97 17.39 17.84 2.47
C GLN A 97 15.87 17.77 2.31
N GLU A 98 15.28 18.61 1.46
CA GLU A 98 13.83 18.62 1.23
C GLU A 98 13.36 17.33 0.54
N LYS A 99 14.13 16.77 -0.40
CA LYS A 99 13.84 15.45 -0.98
C LYS A 99 13.88 14.32 0.07
N ILE A 100 14.80 14.37 1.03
CA ILE A 100 14.85 13.42 2.15
C ILE A 100 13.65 13.61 3.09
N LYS A 101 13.23 14.85 3.34
CA LYS A 101 12.03 15.19 4.14
C LYS A 101 10.76 14.69 3.47
N GLN A 102 10.55 14.95 2.17
CA GLN A 102 9.42 14.42 1.42
C GLN A 102 9.30 12.89 1.52
N LEU A 103 10.41 12.15 1.37
CA LEU A 103 10.42 10.69 1.51
C LEU A 103 10.07 10.21 2.93
N LYS A 104 10.45 10.97 3.97
CA LYS A 104 10.02 10.70 5.36
C LYS A 104 8.53 10.98 5.52
N ASP A 105 8.03 12.10 5.01
CA ASP A 105 6.62 12.49 5.11
C ASP A 105 5.70 11.51 4.35
N GLU A 106 6.14 10.98 3.21
CA GLU A 106 5.45 9.88 2.51
C GLU A 106 5.42 8.59 3.32
N LYS A 107 6.51 8.24 4.03
CA LYS A 107 6.53 7.08 4.94
C LYS A 107 5.59 7.30 6.14
N VAL A 108 5.57 8.49 6.73
CA VAL A 108 4.64 8.87 7.82
C VAL A 108 3.20 8.79 7.33
N LYS A 109 2.88 9.31 6.13
CA LYS A 109 1.53 9.21 5.53
C LYS A 109 1.08 7.77 5.27
N LYS A 110 2.00 6.83 4.99
CA LYS A 110 1.69 5.38 4.89
C LYS A 110 1.38 4.79 6.26
N LEU A 111 2.28 4.97 7.23
CA LEU A 111 2.10 4.52 8.63
C LEU A 111 0.82 5.08 9.27
N GLN A 112 0.44 6.33 8.98
CA GLN A 112 -0.82 6.93 9.43
C GLN A 112 -2.08 6.29 8.81
N LYS A 113 -2.00 5.82 7.55
CA LYS A 113 -3.10 5.06 6.92
C LYS A 113 -3.20 3.66 7.51
N GLU A 114 -2.08 2.99 7.71
CA GLU A 114 -1.99 1.68 8.36
C GLU A 114 -2.54 1.75 9.80
N LEU A 115 -2.12 2.73 10.60
CA LEU A 115 -2.64 2.97 11.95
C LEU A 115 -4.15 3.21 11.96
N LYS A 116 -4.69 4.04 11.06
CA LYS A 116 -6.14 4.24 10.92
C LYS A 116 -6.88 2.98 10.52
N TRP A 117 -6.28 2.14 9.67
CA TRP A 117 -6.83 0.84 9.31
C TRP A 117 -6.86 -0.12 10.51
N TYR A 118 -5.76 -0.23 11.27
CA TYR A 118 -5.71 -1.05 12.49
C TYR A 118 -6.74 -0.60 13.53
N ILE A 119 -6.88 0.70 13.78
CA ILE A 119 -7.90 1.24 14.71
C ILE A 119 -9.31 0.85 14.26
N ASN A 120 -9.62 1.02 12.97
CA ASN A 120 -10.92 0.65 12.41
C ASN A 120 -11.17 -0.87 12.46
N GLU A 121 -10.14 -1.69 12.24
CA GLU A 121 -10.24 -3.14 12.33
C GLU A 121 -10.40 -3.63 13.77
N CYS A 122 -9.71 -3.03 14.74
CA CYS A 122 -9.94 -3.26 16.17
C CYS A 122 -11.39 -2.93 16.57
N LEU A 123 -11.92 -1.78 16.14
CA LEU A 123 -13.33 -1.42 16.37
C LEU A 123 -14.30 -2.41 15.70
N ARG A 124 -13.99 -2.90 14.50
CA ARG A 124 -14.80 -3.91 13.80
C ARG A 124 -14.81 -5.25 14.54
N LEU A 125 -13.66 -5.67 15.06
CA LEU A 125 -13.51 -6.90 15.85
C LEU A 125 -14.17 -6.80 17.23
N ASP A 126 -14.13 -5.63 17.87
CA ASP A 126 -14.78 -5.41 19.17
C ASP A 126 -16.31 -5.45 19.05
N ASN A 127 -16.88 -4.80 18.02
CA ASN A 127 -18.32 -4.92 17.70
C ASN A 127 -18.74 -6.38 17.41
N PHE A 128 -17.88 -7.16 16.77
CA PHE A 128 -18.12 -8.59 16.52
C PHE A 128 -18.00 -9.44 17.80
N SER A 129 -17.04 -9.13 18.67
CA SER A 129 -16.89 -9.71 20.01
C SER A 129 -18.12 -9.45 20.89
N GLU A 130 -18.61 -8.20 20.92
CA GLU A 130 -19.87 -7.84 21.57
C GLU A 130 -21.07 -8.65 21.04
N PHE A 131 -21.18 -8.80 19.71
CA PHE A 131 -22.25 -9.59 19.10
C PHE A 131 -22.20 -11.05 19.56
N LEU A 132 -21.03 -11.70 19.47
CA LEU A 132 -20.84 -13.08 19.90
C LEU A 132 -21.09 -13.25 21.41
N LYS A 133 -20.69 -12.29 22.24
CA LYS A 133 -20.98 -12.29 23.69
C LYS A 133 -22.49 -12.20 23.94
N LYS A 134 -23.19 -11.29 23.27
CA LYS A 134 -24.65 -11.13 23.38
C LYS A 134 -25.40 -12.38 22.89
N GLU A 135 -24.88 -13.09 21.89
CA GLU A 135 -25.42 -14.37 21.44
C GLU A 135 -25.12 -15.51 22.41
N ALA A 136 -23.88 -15.65 22.90
CA ALA A 136 -23.51 -16.66 23.89
C ALA A 136 -24.33 -16.52 25.19
N GLU A 137 -24.63 -15.29 25.64
CA GLU A 137 -25.54 -15.07 26.77
C GLU A 137 -26.99 -15.48 26.47
N LYS A 138 -27.50 -15.29 25.23
CA LYS A 138 -28.84 -15.79 24.84
C LYS A 138 -28.88 -17.32 24.92
N TRP A 139 -27.87 -17.99 24.38
CA TRP A 139 -27.74 -19.45 24.46
C TRP A 139 -27.61 -19.93 25.91
N LYS A 140 -26.85 -19.24 26.76
CA LYS A 140 -26.77 -19.53 28.21
C LYS A 140 -28.12 -19.38 28.91
N ARG A 141 -28.86 -18.30 28.67
CA ARG A 141 -30.21 -18.08 29.24
C ARG A 141 -31.20 -19.16 28.77
N ASN A 142 -31.15 -19.55 27.50
CA ASN A 142 -32.00 -20.60 26.93
C ASN A 142 -31.65 -22.00 27.51
N SER A 143 -30.36 -22.29 27.69
CA SER A 143 -29.89 -23.55 28.30
C SER A 143 -30.34 -23.66 29.76
N GLU A 144 -30.20 -22.59 30.56
CA GLU A 144 -30.66 -22.58 31.95
C GLU A 144 -32.20 -22.69 32.05
N LEU A 145 -32.95 -22.07 31.14
CA LEU A 145 -34.40 -22.24 31.03
C LEU A 145 -34.79 -23.70 30.76
N MET A 146 -34.11 -24.36 29.80
CA MET A 146 -34.37 -25.76 29.48
C MET A 146 -34.00 -26.69 30.65
N LYS A 147 -32.90 -26.42 31.34
CA LYS A 147 -32.46 -27.14 32.55
C LYS A 147 -33.46 -26.99 33.71
N ASN A 148 -33.97 -25.78 33.96
CA ASN A 148 -35.02 -25.55 34.95
C ASN A 148 -36.33 -26.26 34.59
N HIS A 149 -36.69 -26.31 33.30
CA HIS A 149 -37.85 -27.07 32.84
C HIS A 149 -37.66 -28.60 33.01
N MET A 150 -36.45 -29.12 32.76
CA MET A 150 -36.08 -30.51 33.01
C MET A 150 -36.24 -30.86 34.50
N ILE A 151 -35.64 -30.08 35.40
CA ILE A 151 -35.72 -30.26 36.86
C ILE A 151 -37.18 -30.24 37.35
N TYR A 152 -38.00 -29.31 36.83
CA TYR A 152 -39.43 -29.25 37.14
C TYR A 152 -40.20 -30.50 36.68
N LEU A 153 -39.86 -31.07 35.52
CA LEU A 153 -40.46 -32.32 35.04
C LEU A 153 -39.98 -33.54 35.86
N GLU A 154 -38.71 -33.58 36.27
CA GLU A 154 -38.16 -34.62 37.15
C GLU A 154 -38.81 -34.59 38.53
N GLU A 155 -38.95 -33.41 39.15
CA GLU A 155 -39.72 -33.23 40.38
C GLU A 155 -41.16 -33.71 40.23
N LYS A 156 -41.83 -33.34 39.12
CA LYS A 156 -43.22 -33.70 38.87
C LYS A 156 -43.39 -35.20 38.65
N LEU A 157 -42.45 -35.86 37.97
CA LEU A 157 -42.39 -37.31 37.81
C LEU A 157 -42.12 -38.02 39.13
N SER A 158 -41.18 -37.55 39.95
CA SER A 158 -40.93 -38.09 41.28
C SER A 158 -42.19 -37.99 42.17
N LYS A 159 -42.83 -36.81 42.18
CA LYS A 159 -44.07 -36.55 42.93
C LYS A 159 -45.28 -37.35 42.44
N THR A 160 -45.32 -37.83 41.19
CA THR A 160 -46.34 -38.79 40.73
C THR A 160 -45.95 -40.24 41.01
N TYR A 161 -44.67 -40.60 40.87
CA TYR A 161 -44.15 -41.94 41.16
C TYR A 161 -44.31 -42.30 42.65
N GLU A 162 -43.98 -41.39 43.57
CA GLU A 162 -44.30 -41.52 45.00
C GLU A 162 -45.79 -41.81 45.25
N LYS A 163 -46.68 -41.09 44.58
CA LYS A 163 -48.14 -41.27 44.72
C LYS A 163 -48.60 -42.62 44.16
N PHE A 164 -47.95 -43.13 43.11
CA PHE A 164 -48.16 -44.48 42.60
C PHE A 164 -47.65 -45.55 43.56
N ILE A 165 -46.46 -45.39 44.16
CA ILE A 165 -45.95 -46.29 45.21
C ILE A 165 -46.91 -46.31 46.41
N LYS A 166 -47.29 -45.15 46.93
CA LYS A 166 -48.20 -45.02 48.09
C LYS A 166 -49.59 -45.61 47.82
N LYS A 167 -50.12 -45.49 46.59
CA LYS A 167 -51.34 -46.21 46.18
C LYS A 167 -51.12 -47.71 45.97
N GLY A 168 -49.93 -48.13 45.57
CA GLY A 168 -49.55 -49.53 45.39
C GLY A 168 -49.39 -50.28 46.72
N SER A 169 -48.79 -49.66 47.73
CA SER A 169 -48.72 -50.21 49.09
C SER A 169 -50.11 -50.30 49.72
N LEU A 170 -50.90 -49.23 49.66
CA LEU A 170 -52.30 -49.23 50.12
C LEU A 170 -53.15 -50.32 49.44
N LYS A 171 -52.98 -50.54 48.12
CA LYS A 171 -53.64 -51.66 47.44
C LYS A 171 -53.16 -53.02 47.93
N LYS A 172 -51.87 -53.20 48.23
CA LYS A 172 -51.34 -54.45 48.80
C LYS A 172 -51.89 -54.70 50.21
N GLU A 173 -51.97 -53.69 51.07
CA GLU A 173 -52.56 -53.79 52.41
C GLU A 173 -54.07 -54.07 52.34
N VAL A 174 -54.82 -53.35 51.52
CA VAL A 174 -56.25 -53.64 51.28
C VAL A 174 -56.46 -55.06 50.72
N SER A 175 -55.56 -55.54 49.86
CA SER A 175 -55.64 -56.94 49.36
C SER A 175 -55.29 -57.98 50.42
N LYS A 176 -54.40 -57.69 51.38
CA LYS A 176 -54.18 -58.56 52.54
C LYS A 176 -55.42 -58.61 53.43
N ILE A 177 -55.96 -57.46 53.80
CA ILE A 177 -57.16 -57.35 54.64
C ILE A 177 -58.39 -58.00 53.95
N GLN A 178 -58.48 -57.94 52.62
CA GLN A 178 -59.51 -58.66 51.87
C GLN A 178 -59.27 -60.18 51.76
N ASN A 179 -58.02 -60.64 51.73
CA ASN A 179 -57.71 -62.07 51.73
C ASN A 179 -57.95 -62.68 53.13
N GLU A 180 -57.50 -62.01 54.19
CA GLU A 180 -57.76 -62.38 55.60
C GLU A 180 -59.28 -62.41 55.92
N LYS A 181 -60.10 -61.63 55.20
CA LYS A 181 -61.57 -61.71 55.26
C LYS A 181 -62.22 -62.68 54.26
N LYS A 182 -61.48 -63.28 53.32
CA LYS A 182 -62.02 -64.19 52.29
C LYS A 182 -61.84 -65.68 52.58
N GLU A 183 -60.89 -66.07 53.42
CA GLU A 183 -60.74 -67.48 53.81
C GLU A 183 -61.89 -68.01 54.69
N ASN A 184 -62.75 -67.12 55.22
CA ASN A 184 -63.78 -67.47 56.20
C ASN A 184 -65.25 -67.36 55.70
N ILE A 185 -65.48 -67.14 54.39
CA ILE A 185 -66.82 -67.21 53.77
C ILE A 185 -66.77 -67.94 52.41
N ASN A 186 -66.44 -69.23 52.45
CA ASN A 186 -66.79 -70.16 51.39
C ASN A 186 -68.14 -70.82 51.72
N ASN A 187 -69.25 -70.26 51.25
CA ASN A 187 -70.47 -71.00 50.90
C ASN A 187 -71.56 -70.10 50.28
N LEU A 188 -72.46 -70.73 49.52
CA LEU A 188 -73.78 -70.24 49.08
C LEU A 188 -73.88 -69.21 47.91
N THR A 189 -73.70 -69.73 46.68
CA THR A 189 -74.77 -69.82 45.65
C THR A 189 -75.46 -68.56 45.06
N SER A 190 -75.58 -68.57 43.71
CA SER A 190 -76.70 -68.04 42.87
C SER A 190 -76.70 -66.60 42.29
N MET A 191 -76.58 -66.57 40.94
CA MET A 191 -77.37 -65.79 39.95
C MET A 191 -77.18 -64.28 39.70
N ASN A 192 -77.39 -63.96 38.41
CA ASN A 192 -77.99 -62.76 37.78
C ASN A 192 -77.36 -61.35 37.93
N GLU A 193 -76.75 -60.92 36.81
CA GLU A 193 -77.31 -59.94 35.85
C GLU A 193 -77.52 -58.44 36.24
N SER A 194 -77.41 -57.62 35.19
CA SER A 194 -77.87 -56.22 35.04
C SER A 194 -76.91 -55.07 35.41
N TYR A 195 -77.08 -53.95 34.67
CA TYR A 195 -76.32 -52.70 34.76
C TYR A 195 -77.27 -51.52 35.04
N THR A 196 -76.91 -50.65 35.98
CA THR A 196 -77.28 -49.22 36.02
C THR A 196 -76.16 -48.47 36.76
N LYS A 197 -75.47 -47.48 36.18
CA LYS A 197 -75.87 -46.13 35.70
C LYS A 197 -76.12 -45.12 36.82
N GLU A 198 -75.21 -44.16 36.95
CA GLU A 198 -75.45 -42.71 37.03
C GLU A 198 -74.09 -41.98 37.04
N SER A 199 -73.94 -40.72 36.62
CA SER A 199 -74.81 -39.76 35.90
C SER A 199 -73.89 -38.80 35.08
N ILE A 200 -74.28 -37.94 34.14
CA ILE A 200 -75.56 -37.59 33.48
C ILE A 200 -75.22 -36.96 32.09
N SER A 201 -76.21 -36.56 31.27
CA SER A 201 -76.03 -35.69 30.06
C SER A 201 -75.19 -36.31 28.91
N ILE A 202 -74.99 -35.75 27.70
CA ILE A 202 -75.62 -34.77 26.77
C ILE A 202 -74.98 -35.10 25.38
N LYS A 203 -75.54 -35.02 24.16
CA LYS A 203 -76.85 -34.92 23.46
C LYS A 203 -76.53 -35.23 21.96
N GLN A 204 -77.41 -35.59 21.01
CA GLN A 204 -78.83 -35.95 20.95
C GLN A 204 -79.06 -36.73 19.61
N GLU A 205 -80.15 -37.51 19.51
CA GLU A 205 -80.75 -38.09 18.26
C GLU A 205 -79.87 -38.97 17.29
N GLU A 206 -80.39 -39.93 16.51
CA GLU A 206 -81.77 -40.45 16.34
C GLU A 206 -81.81 -41.98 16.02
N LYS A 207 -83.00 -42.54 15.72
CA LYS A 207 -83.32 -43.97 15.50
C LYS A 207 -84.35 -44.09 14.35
N PRO A 208 -84.57 -45.26 13.66
CA PRO A 208 -85.04 -46.52 14.26
C PRO A 208 -84.44 -47.82 13.63
N LYS A 209 -84.45 -48.99 14.32
CA LYS A 209 -85.28 -50.22 14.09
C LYS A 209 -85.04 -51.00 12.76
N ASP A 210 -85.16 -52.32 12.64
CA ASP A 210 -85.88 -53.35 13.46
C ASP A 210 -85.07 -54.64 13.76
N GLU A 211 -85.73 -55.75 14.10
CA GLU A 211 -85.22 -56.91 14.88
C GLU A 211 -84.66 -58.14 14.12
N LYS A 212 -84.11 -59.07 14.93
CA LYS A 212 -84.13 -60.56 14.86
C LYS A 212 -83.01 -61.38 14.19
N ASN A 213 -82.50 -62.31 15.02
CA ASN A 213 -81.94 -63.64 14.73
C ASN A 213 -80.64 -63.77 13.93
N GLY A 214 -79.88 -64.86 14.19
CA GLY A 214 -78.75 -65.30 13.35
C GLY A 214 -77.43 -65.54 14.10
N HIS A 215 -77.30 -66.67 14.77
CA HIS A 215 -76.09 -67.07 15.49
C HIS A 215 -75.02 -67.67 14.56
N GLU A 216 -74.49 -66.96 13.54
CA GLU A 216 -73.46 -67.54 12.63
C GLU A 216 -72.62 -66.56 11.78
N THR A 217 -72.01 -65.51 12.36
CA THR A 217 -71.19 -64.53 11.57
C THR A 217 -69.88 -64.02 12.22
N LYS A 218 -69.47 -64.51 13.39
CA LYS A 218 -68.36 -63.94 14.19
C LYS A 218 -66.96 -63.92 13.54
N LEU A 219 -66.75 -64.59 12.40
CA LEU A 219 -65.46 -64.62 11.69
C LEU A 219 -65.29 -63.54 10.59
N LYS A 220 -66.37 -63.01 10.01
CA LYS A 220 -66.29 -62.08 8.85
C LYS A 220 -66.41 -60.59 9.18
N HIS A 221 -66.59 -60.24 10.47
CA HIS A 221 -66.70 -58.83 10.87
C HIS A 221 -65.32 -58.18 11.13
N ASN A 222 -64.42 -58.91 11.78
CA ASN A 222 -63.07 -58.42 12.13
C ASN A 222 -62.23 -58.06 10.90
N GLU A 223 -62.37 -58.81 9.80
CA GLU A 223 -61.67 -58.52 8.53
C GLU A 223 -62.00 -57.10 8.02
N LYS A 224 -63.27 -56.70 8.06
CA LYS A 224 -63.73 -55.39 7.56
C LYS A 224 -63.33 -54.22 8.45
N GLU A 225 -63.07 -54.45 9.73
CA GLU A 225 -62.55 -53.42 10.65
C GLU A 225 -61.03 -53.31 10.54
N ASN A 226 -60.32 -54.43 10.47
CA ASN A 226 -58.89 -54.46 10.16
C ASN A 226 -58.59 -53.76 8.81
N ASP A 227 -59.39 -54.03 7.79
CA ASP A 227 -59.25 -53.42 6.45
C ASP A 227 -59.48 -51.90 6.45
N LYS A 228 -60.27 -51.36 7.39
CA LYS A 228 -60.34 -49.90 7.65
C LYS A 228 -59.08 -49.38 8.35
N ILE A 229 -58.60 -50.10 9.37
CA ILE A 229 -57.40 -49.72 10.15
C ILE A 229 -56.16 -49.69 9.23
N TYR A 230 -56.00 -50.68 8.35
CA TYR A 230 -54.92 -50.70 7.36
C TYR A 230 -54.99 -49.53 6.37
N LYS A 231 -56.20 -49.12 5.93
CA LYS A 231 -56.38 -47.96 5.04
C LYS A 231 -56.07 -46.63 5.74
N GLU A 232 -56.37 -46.51 7.03
CA GLU A 232 -55.99 -45.34 7.82
C GLU A 232 -54.48 -45.28 8.08
N LEU A 233 -53.84 -46.45 8.31
CA LEU A 233 -52.39 -46.57 8.41
C LEU A 233 -51.68 -46.21 7.09
N ASP A 234 -52.12 -46.71 5.94
CA ASP A 234 -51.55 -46.33 4.64
C ASP A 234 -51.69 -44.83 4.39
N TYR A 235 -52.85 -44.24 4.70
CA TYR A 235 -53.03 -42.79 4.61
C TYR A 235 -52.06 -42.01 5.51
N LYS A 236 -51.85 -42.46 6.75
CA LYS A 236 -50.86 -41.87 7.69
C LYS A 236 -49.43 -42.00 7.16
N ILE A 237 -49.02 -43.18 6.67
CA ILE A 237 -47.71 -43.44 6.05
C ILE A 237 -47.50 -42.50 4.86
N LYS A 238 -48.43 -42.48 3.89
CA LYS A 238 -48.41 -41.67 2.67
C LYS A 238 -48.40 -40.15 2.95
N ASN A 239 -48.92 -39.71 4.10
CA ASN A 239 -48.83 -38.33 4.57
C ASN A 239 -47.45 -38.03 5.20
N LEU A 240 -46.90 -38.96 6.00
CA LEU A 240 -45.54 -38.87 6.54
C LEU A 240 -44.48 -38.86 5.43
N GLU A 241 -44.62 -39.71 4.40
CA GLU A 241 -43.77 -39.69 3.20
C GLU A 241 -43.80 -38.33 2.49
N LYS A 242 -45.00 -37.72 2.33
CA LYS A 242 -45.14 -36.39 1.73
C LYS A 242 -44.45 -35.31 2.57
N LYS A 243 -44.50 -35.40 3.91
CA LYS A 243 -43.76 -34.50 4.81
C LYS A 243 -42.25 -34.71 4.69
N LEU A 244 -41.79 -35.96 4.73
CA LEU A 244 -40.37 -36.34 4.61
C LEU A 244 -39.79 -35.88 3.25
N LYS A 245 -40.48 -36.13 2.14
CA LYS A 245 -40.08 -35.65 0.81
C LYS A 245 -39.96 -34.12 0.77
N LYS A 246 -40.95 -33.37 1.28
CA LYS A 246 -40.87 -31.90 1.40
C LYS A 246 -39.65 -31.45 2.21
N GLN A 247 -39.34 -32.13 3.33
CA GLN A 247 -38.24 -31.77 4.21
C GLN A 247 -36.87 -32.13 3.61
N ILE A 248 -36.77 -33.21 2.83
CA ILE A 248 -35.60 -33.53 2.00
C ILE A 248 -35.41 -32.43 0.93
N THR A 249 -36.45 -32.05 0.18
CA THR A 249 -36.34 -30.98 -0.84
C THR A 249 -35.92 -29.65 -0.22
N LEU A 250 -36.45 -29.30 0.96
CA LEU A 250 -36.03 -28.12 1.71
C LEU A 250 -34.54 -28.20 2.10
N ASN A 251 -34.09 -29.34 2.63
CA ASN A 251 -32.71 -29.53 3.05
C ASN A 251 -31.74 -29.48 1.85
N CYS A 252 -32.06 -30.13 0.73
CA CYS A 252 -31.28 -30.00 -0.50
C CYS A 252 -31.23 -28.55 -1.02
N SER A 253 -32.33 -27.78 -0.92
CA SER A 253 -32.33 -26.36 -1.29
C SER A 253 -31.49 -25.50 -0.33
N LEU A 254 -31.51 -25.79 0.97
CA LEU A 254 -30.66 -25.14 1.97
C LEU A 254 -29.18 -25.47 1.77
N GLN A 255 -28.84 -26.73 1.48
CA GLN A 255 -27.50 -27.17 1.10
C GLN A 255 -27.03 -26.49 -0.19
N GLN A 256 -27.86 -26.45 -1.23
CA GLN A 256 -27.54 -25.71 -2.46
C GLN A 256 -27.31 -24.21 -2.20
N LYS A 257 -28.09 -23.59 -1.31
CA LYS A 257 -27.86 -22.20 -0.87
C LYS A 257 -26.56 -22.05 -0.09
N LEU A 258 -26.24 -22.97 0.82
CA LEU A 258 -24.98 -22.97 1.58
C LEU A 258 -23.79 -23.10 0.63
N THR A 259 -23.80 -24.12 -0.23
CA THR A 259 -22.76 -24.36 -1.24
C THR A 259 -22.66 -23.18 -2.21
N LYS A 260 -23.77 -22.57 -2.63
CA LYS A 260 -23.74 -21.34 -3.42
C LYS A 260 -23.14 -20.17 -2.63
N HIS A 261 -23.37 -20.06 -1.31
CA HIS A 261 -22.77 -19.00 -0.49
C HIS A 261 -21.26 -19.20 -0.22
N TYR A 262 -20.77 -20.45 -0.29
CA TYR A 262 -19.35 -20.79 -0.21
C TYR A 262 -18.64 -20.78 -1.58
N ILE A 263 -19.38 -20.89 -2.69
CA ILE A 263 -18.87 -20.86 -4.08
C ILE A 263 -19.11 -19.50 -4.77
N GLU A 264 -19.99 -18.64 -4.25
CA GLU A 264 -20.08 -17.23 -4.64
C GLU A 264 -18.80 -16.51 -4.20
N LYS A 265 -17.85 -16.49 -5.15
CA LYS A 265 -16.48 -16.00 -4.99
C LYS A 265 -16.39 -14.86 -3.98
N SER A 266 -15.53 -15.03 -2.99
CA SER A 266 -15.21 -13.96 -2.05
C SER A 266 -14.80 -12.73 -2.85
N LYS A 267 -15.27 -11.54 -2.46
CA LYS A 267 -14.90 -10.28 -3.14
C LYS A 267 -13.37 -10.05 -3.16
N TYR A 268 -12.65 -10.75 -2.29
CA TYR A 268 -11.19 -10.75 -2.18
C TYR A 268 -10.50 -11.89 -2.94
N GLU A 269 -11.22 -12.88 -3.47
CA GLU A 269 -10.65 -13.99 -4.24
C GLU A 269 -10.07 -13.49 -5.57
N LYS A 270 -10.82 -12.64 -6.30
CA LYS A 270 -10.30 -11.99 -7.51
C LYS A 270 -9.14 -11.04 -7.19
N LEU A 271 -9.21 -10.30 -6.07
CA LEU A 271 -8.10 -9.47 -5.60
C LEU A 271 -6.85 -10.33 -5.28
N PHE A 272 -7.04 -11.53 -4.73
CA PHE A 272 -5.97 -12.49 -4.45
C PHE A 272 -5.40 -13.10 -5.74
N GLU A 273 -6.25 -13.47 -6.71
CA GLU A 273 -5.83 -13.86 -8.07
C GLU A 273 -4.97 -12.76 -8.72
N ASP A 274 -5.43 -11.50 -8.67
CA ASP A 274 -4.72 -10.32 -9.21
C ASP A 274 -3.40 -10.06 -8.46
N CYS A 275 -3.37 -10.15 -7.12
CA CYS A 275 -2.16 -10.03 -6.32
C CYS A 275 -1.14 -11.15 -6.61
N VAL A 276 -1.58 -12.39 -6.72
CA VAL A 276 -0.71 -13.54 -7.06
C VAL A 276 -0.17 -13.41 -8.49
N GLN A 277 -0.98 -12.92 -9.44
CA GLN A 277 -0.49 -12.60 -10.79
C GLN A 277 0.53 -11.45 -10.78
N GLN A 278 0.34 -10.42 -9.97
CA GLN A 278 1.29 -9.31 -9.86
C GLN A 278 2.61 -9.76 -9.22
N ILE A 279 2.56 -10.55 -8.14
CA ILE A 279 3.75 -11.16 -7.53
C ILE A 279 4.50 -12.04 -8.54
N LYS A 280 3.80 -12.84 -9.34
CA LYS A 280 4.43 -13.63 -10.43
C LYS A 280 5.08 -12.74 -11.50
N LYS A 281 4.43 -11.64 -11.90
CA LYS A 281 5.00 -10.67 -12.87
C LYS A 281 6.27 -10.00 -12.31
N ASP A 282 6.27 -9.63 -11.04
CA ASP A 282 7.41 -8.92 -10.42
C ASP A 282 8.57 -9.87 -10.07
N LEU A 283 8.29 -11.12 -9.68
CA LEU A 283 9.30 -12.20 -9.63
C LEU A 283 9.92 -12.47 -11.02
N GLY A 284 9.10 -12.47 -12.08
CA GLY A 284 9.59 -12.59 -13.46
C GLY A 284 10.52 -11.45 -13.85
N LYS A 285 10.18 -10.20 -13.50
CA LYS A 285 11.06 -9.04 -13.71
C LYS A 285 12.36 -9.15 -12.92
N LEU A 286 12.31 -9.64 -11.67
CA LEU A 286 13.49 -9.84 -10.83
C LEU A 286 14.44 -10.89 -11.43
N SER A 287 13.93 -12.03 -11.91
CA SER A 287 14.74 -13.03 -12.62
C SER A 287 15.41 -12.41 -13.85
N MET A 288 14.61 -11.79 -14.74
CA MET A 288 15.13 -11.16 -15.97
C MET A 288 16.08 -9.97 -15.70
N SER A 289 16.03 -9.37 -14.51
CA SER A 289 17.00 -8.36 -14.07
C SER A 289 18.31 -9.03 -13.63
N ASN A 290 18.23 -10.11 -12.84
CA ASN A 290 19.38 -10.89 -12.38
C ASN A 290 20.13 -11.54 -13.56
N ASP A 291 19.41 -12.04 -14.56
CA ASP A 291 20.00 -12.62 -15.78
C ASP A 291 20.76 -11.58 -16.62
N LYS A 292 20.22 -10.36 -16.74
CA LYS A 292 20.93 -9.21 -17.35
C LYS A 292 22.15 -8.79 -16.54
N GLU A 293 22.02 -8.76 -15.23
CA GLU A 293 23.07 -8.40 -14.28
C GLU A 293 24.25 -9.38 -14.38
N LYS A 294 23.98 -10.69 -14.40
CA LYS A 294 24.97 -11.74 -14.65
C LYS A 294 25.62 -11.62 -16.03
N TYR A 295 24.84 -11.39 -17.09
CA TYR A 295 25.38 -11.19 -18.45
C TYR A 295 26.35 -9.99 -18.50
N ILE A 296 26.05 -8.90 -17.78
CA ILE A 296 26.91 -7.72 -17.69
C ILE A 296 28.19 -8.01 -16.90
N ASP A 297 28.12 -8.76 -15.80
CA ASP A 297 29.33 -9.20 -15.09
C ASP A 297 30.23 -10.09 -15.95
N GLU A 298 29.66 -11.07 -16.65
CA GLU A 298 30.41 -12.03 -17.48
C GLU A 298 31.07 -11.37 -18.70
N ASN A 299 30.39 -10.41 -19.37
CA ASN A 299 30.86 -9.83 -20.63
C ASN A 299 31.58 -8.48 -20.47
N PHE A 300 31.31 -7.72 -19.40
CA PHE A 300 31.82 -6.36 -19.21
C PHE A 300 32.62 -6.16 -17.91
N SER A 301 33.00 -7.24 -17.21
CA SER A 301 33.89 -7.18 -16.02
C SER A 301 35.15 -6.33 -16.24
N SER A 302 35.78 -6.40 -17.40
CA SER A 302 36.97 -5.57 -17.73
C SER A 302 36.66 -4.07 -17.71
N LEU A 303 35.55 -3.66 -18.32
CA LEU A 303 35.09 -2.27 -18.41
C LEU A 303 34.61 -1.71 -17.05
N ILE A 304 33.94 -2.55 -16.25
CA ILE A 304 33.49 -2.18 -14.89
C ILE A 304 34.71 -1.94 -13.98
N ASN A 305 35.73 -2.79 -14.08
CA ASN A 305 36.96 -2.69 -13.29
C ASN A 305 37.98 -1.66 -13.82
N GLU A 306 37.79 -1.08 -15.01
CA GLU A 306 38.71 -0.06 -15.54
C GLU A 306 38.73 1.19 -14.64
N SER A 307 39.92 1.79 -14.46
CA SER A 307 40.13 2.97 -13.61
C SER A 307 39.52 4.26 -14.18
N LYS A 308 39.23 4.28 -15.49
CA LYS A 308 38.39 5.31 -16.11
C LYS A 308 37.00 5.30 -15.43
N PHE A 309 36.47 6.49 -15.15
CA PHE A 309 35.22 6.69 -14.40
C PHE A 309 35.27 6.21 -12.94
N SER A 310 36.38 6.43 -12.23
CA SER A 310 36.53 6.20 -10.77
C SER A 310 35.49 6.93 -9.89
N TYR A 311 34.83 7.96 -10.41
CA TYR A 311 33.72 8.68 -9.77
C TYR A 311 32.44 7.85 -9.61
N PHE A 312 32.30 6.72 -10.31
CA PHE A 312 31.16 5.81 -10.20
C PHE A 312 31.58 4.53 -9.46
N THR A 313 30.75 4.05 -8.54
CA THR A 313 30.98 2.73 -7.94
C THR A 313 30.78 1.64 -8.99
N LYS A 314 31.32 0.44 -8.76
CA LYS A 314 31.10 -0.72 -9.67
C LYS A 314 29.60 -0.97 -9.89
N GLU A 315 28.80 -0.81 -8.83
CA GLU A 315 27.33 -0.95 -8.84
C GLU A 315 26.64 0.13 -9.69
N ASP A 316 27.17 1.36 -9.72
CA ASP A 316 26.62 2.42 -10.56
C ASP A 316 27.00 2.23 -12.02
N LYS A 317 28.25 1.80 -12.31
CA LYS A 317 28.65 1.40 -13.67
C LYS A 317 27.79 0.25 -14.19
N LYS A 318 27.56 -0.78 -13.37
CA LYS A 318 26.73 -1.94 -13.68
C LYS A 318 25.28 -1.56 -13.97
N ARG A 319 24.65 -0.78 -13.09
CA ARG A 319 23.28 -0.27 -13.28
C ARG A 319 23.15 0.65 -14.49
N LEU A 320 24.17 1.47 -14.79
CA LEU A 320 24.22 2.29 -15.99
C LEU A 320 24.26 1.44 -17.27
N LEU A 321 25.09 0.38 -17.31
CA LEU A 321 25.14 -0.56 -18.44
C LEU A 321 23.80 -1.30 -18.61
N ILE A 322 23.23 -1.84 -17.53
CA ILE A 322 21.90 -2.50 -17.57
C ILE A 322 20.83 -1.55 -18.09
N SER A 323 20.85 -0.27 -17.67
CA SER A 323 19.93 0.76 -18.15
C SER A 323 20.18 1.14 -19.62
N PHE A 324 21.42 1.18 -20.07
CA PHE A 324 21.80 1.51 -21.45
C PHE A 324 21.36 0.40 -22.42
N PHE A 325 21.68 -0.86 -22.13
CA PHE A 325 21.23 -2.01 -22.92
C PHE A 325 19.73 -2.30 -22.81
N SER A 326 19.05 -1.78 -21.78
CA SER A 326 17.58 -1.79 -21.67
C SER A 326 16.90 -0.57 -22.27
N SER A 327 17.64 0.37 -22.87
CA SER A 327 17.04 1.54 -23.52
C SER A 327 16.37 1.13 -24.84
N ASN A 328 15.10 1.51 -25.01
CA ASN A 328 14.37 1.23 -26.25
C ASN A 328 15.01 1.92 -27.45
N ASP A 329 15.70 3.05 -27.25
CA ASP A 329 16.36 3.80 -28.31
C ASP A 329 17.56 3.05 -28.89
N LEU A 330 18.39 2.42 -28.05
CA LEU A 330 19.47 1.55 -28.52
C LEU A 330 18.90 0.32 -29.23
N ILE A 331 17.84 -0.29 -28.68
CA ILE A 331 17.17 -1.45 -29.28
C ILE A 331 16.56 -1.09 -30.66
N ASN A 332 15.97 0.09 -30.79
CA ASN A 332 15.39 0.58 -32.05
C ASN A 332 16.47 0.98 -33.06
N LEU A 333 17.58 1.58 -32.62
CA LEU A 333 18.72 1.92 -33.47
C LEU A 333 19.43 0.67 -33.99
N MET A 334 19.66 -0.33 -33.13
CA MET A 334 20.19 -1.63 -33.52
C MET A 334 19.22 -2.37 -34.45
N LYS A 335 17.90 -2.36 -34.18
CA LYS A 335 16.91 -2.92 -35.11
C LYS A 335 16.93 -2.22 -36.47
N LYS A 336 17.09 -0.89 -36.51
CA LYS A 336 17.22 -0.15 -37.76
C LYS A 336 18.49 -0.57 -38.52
N GLN A 337 19.65 -0.62 -37.86
CA GLN A 337 20.91 -1.01 -38.54
C GLN A 337 21.00 -2.50 -38.91
N VAL A 338 20.34 -3.41 -38.19
CA VAL A 338 20.39 -4.87 -38.45
C VAL A 338 19.29 -5.34 -39.41
N PHE A 339 18.14 -4.66 -39.48
CA PHE A 339 16.99 -5.09 -40.29
C PHE A 339 16.55 -4.13 -41.41
N SER A 340 17.06 -2.90 -41.49
CA SER A 340 16.92 -2.11 -42.74
C SER A 340 17.84 -2.68 -43.82
N LYS A 341 17.27 -2.97 -45.00
CA LYS A 341 17.99 -3.60 -46.13
C LYS A 341 18.92 -2.64 -46.92
N GLU A 342 19.07 -1.40 -46.47
CA GLU A 342 19.88 -0.39 -47.14
C GLU A 342 21.19 -0.15 -46.39
N GLN A 343 22.28 -0.68 -46.96
CA GLN A 343 23.63 -0.39 -46.49
C GLN A 343 24.05 1.02 -46.94
N GLU A 344 23.67 2.04 -46.20
CA GLU A 344 24.49 3.27 -46.18
C GLU A 344 25.81 2.96 -45.45
N SER A 345 26.86 2.74 -46.23
CA SER A 345 28.20 2.42 -45.72
C SER A 345 28.73 3.53 -44.80
N PHE A 346 29.33 3.13 -43.67
CA PHE A 346 29.91 4.04 -42.66
C PHE A 346 31.14 4.79 -43.23
N ASN A 347 30.90 5.87 -43.98
CA ASN A 347 31.96 6.65 -44.60
C ASN A 347 32.58 7.61 -43.57
N LEU A 348 33.47 7.05 -42.76
CA LEU A 348 34.11 7.70 -41.60
C LEU A 348 35.20 8.72 -42.01
N LYS A 349 34.84 9.67 -42.88
CA LYS A 349 35.72 10.72 -43.41
C LYS A 349 35.48 12.08 -42.75
N GLN A 350 36.25 12.29 -41.68
CA GLN A 350 36.94 13.55 -41.37
C GLN A 350 36.20 14.87 -41.73
N LYS A 351 35.38 15.35 -40.79
CA LYS A 351 35.20 16.80 -40.57
C LYS A 351 35.66 17.17 -39.16
N ASN A 352 36.93 17.56 -39.06
CA ASN A 352 37.51 18.38 -38.00
C ASN A 352 38.93 18.78 -38.44
N SER A 353 39.05 19.94 -39.08
CA SER A 353 40.31 20.45 -39.61
C SER A 353 41.06 21.26 -38.55
N TYR A 354 42.23 20.79 -38.16
CA TYR A 354 43.28 21.60 -37.55
C TYR A 354 44.60 21.35 -38.29
N PRO A 355 45.37 22.38 -38.64
CA PRO A 355 46.62 22.22 -39.39
C PRO A 355 47.75 21.76 -38.46
N SER A 356 47.82 20.44 -38.22
CA SER A 356 48.97 19.83 -37.53
C SER A 356 50.13 19.68 -38.51
N THR A 357 51.08 20.62 -38.45
CA THR A 357 52.36 20.50 -39.16
C THR A 357 53.10 19.26 -38.68
N ARG A 358 53.28 18.26 -39.54
CA ARG A 358 54.11 17.09 -39.22
C ARG A 358 55.19 16.87 -40.26
N ILE A 359 56.42 16.87 -39.78
CA ILE A 359 57.66 16.69 -40.55
C ILE A 359 57.62 15.35 -41.30
N THR A 360 57.98 15.39 -42.58
CA THR A 360 58.10 14.20 -43.43
C THR A 360 59.43 13.51 -43.19
N ASN A 361 59.44 12.41 -42.44
CA ASN A 361 60.58 11.50 -42.42
C ASN A 361 60.72 10.87 -43.82
N GLN A 362 61.77 11.24 -44.55
CA GLN A 362 62.09 10.65 -45.85
C GLN A 362 62.42 9.16 -45.70
N LYS A 363 62.04 8.36 -46.69
CA LYS A 363 62.46 6.95 -46.78
C LYS A 363 63.87 6.89 -47.38
N LEU A 364 64.79 6.25 -46.67
CA LEU A 364 66.09 5.84 -47.21
C LEU A 364 65.89 4.60 -48.08
N SER A 365 65.76 4.80 -49.40
CA SER A 365 65.82 3.71 -50.39
C SER A 365 66.06 4.24 -51.81
N ASP A 366 67.24 4.82 -52.06
CA ASP A 366 67.84 4.90 -53.39
C ASP A 366 69.36 5.02 -53.23
N ILE A 367 70.06 3.89 -53.37
CA ILE A 367 71.53 3.85 -53.45
C ILE A 367 71.89 3.85 -54.93
N SER A 368 72.58 4.90 -55.38
CA SER A 368 73.10 4.97 -56.74
C SER A 368 74.26 3.97 -56.92
N PRO A 369 74.26 3.12 -57.96
CA PRO A 369 75.32 2.15 -58.18
C PRO A 369 76.56 2.79 -58.82
N PHE A 370 77.57 3.09 -58.01
CA PHE A 370 78.93 3.35 -58.48
C PHE A 370 79.94 2.43 -57.78
N ILE A 371 80.55 1.55 -58.58
CA ILE A 371 81.87 0.93 -58.40
C ILE A 371 81.99 -0.19 -57.34
N LEU A 372 82.49 -1.34 -57.83
CA LEU A 372 82.99 -2.55 -57.14
C LEU A 372 81.97 -3.35 -56.32
#